data_AF-A0AAD0L5U8-F1
#
_entry.id   AF-A0AAD0L5U8-F1
#
_cell.length_a   1.000
_cell.length_b   1.000
_cell.length_c   1.000
_cell.angle_alpha   90.00
_cell.angle_beta   90.00
_cell.angle_gamma   90.00
#
_symmetry.space_group_name_H-M   'P 1'
#
loop_
_entity.id
_entity.type
_entity.pdbx_description
1 polymer ?
#
loop_
_entity_poly.entity_id
_entity_poly.type
_entity_poly.pdbx_seq_one_letter_code
_entity_poly.pdbx_strand_id
1 'polypeptide(L)' 'MATEQELKKLLAEKFDKKEADINGATKVSDIVSSTSKLVRYLNDDLGTDLAESDIQDAETFDDLFKAVK' A
#
# COMPACT_ATOMS: atom_id res chain seq x y z
N MET A 1 6.20 -3.28 12.38
CA MET A 1 6.33 -2.11 11.48
C MET A 1 6.73 -2.65 10.13
N ALA A 2 5.89 -2.48 9.11
CA ALA A 2 6.21 -2.95 7.77
C ALA A 2 7.32 -2.09 7.16
N THR A 3 8.21 -2.71 6.39
CA THR A 3 9.23 -1.99 5.64
C THR A 3 8.72 -1.53 4.28
N GLU A 4 9.36 -0.52 3.69
CA GLU A 4 9.01 -0.02 2.35
C GLU A 4 9.08 -1.15 1.31
N GLN A 5 10.08 -2.02 1.45
CA GLN A 5 10.30 -3.15 0.57
C GLN A 5 9.21 -4.22 0.71
N GLU A 6 8.76 -4.52 1.94
CA GLU A 6 7.64 -5.44 2.16
C GLU A 6 6.32 -4.89 1.59
N LEU A 7 6.08 -3.59 1.75
CA LEU A 7 4.90 -2.94 1.17
C LEU A 7 4.94 -2.98 -0.36
N LYS A 8 6.08 -2.66 -0.99
CA LYS A 8 6.25 -2.77 -2.45
C LYS A 8 6.02 -4.19 -2.94
N LYS A 9 6.61 -5.16 -2.26
CA LYS A 9 6.45 -6.57 -2.61
C LYS A 9 4.98 -7.01 -2.52
N LEU A 10 4.28 -6.65 -1.45
CA LEU A 10 2.85 -6.93 -1.30
C LEU A 10 2.04 -6.29 -2.43
N LEU A 11 2.29 -5.01 -2.72
CA LEU A 11 1.59 -4.32 -3.80
C LEU A 11 1.86 -4.97 -5.16
N ALA A 12 3.10 -5.40 -5.42
CA ALA A 12 3.48 -6.10 -6.62
C ALA A 12 2.78 -7.47 -6.74
N GLU A 13 2.79 -8.27 -5.67
CA GLU A 13 2.21 -9.62 -5.64
C GLU A 13 0.68 -9.60 -5.69
N LYS A 14 0.01 -8.66 -5.01
CA LYS A 14 -1.45 -8.63 -4.90
C LYS A 14 -2.16 -7.80 -5.98
N PHE A 15 -1.45 -6.84 -6.60
CA PHE A 15 -2.04 -5.92 -7.60
C PHE A 15 -1.35 -5.99 -8.98
N ASP A 16 -0.57 -7.04 -9.23
CA ASP A 16 0.08 -7.29 -10.54
C ASP A 16 0.95 -6.11 -11.02
N LYS A 17 1.64 -5.46 -10.09
CA LYS A 17 2.62 -4.40 -10.39
C LYS A 17 4.02 -4.94 -10.26
N LYS A 18 4.99 -4.28 -10.92
CA LYS A 18 6.40 -4.56 -10.67
C LYS A 18 6.88 -3.62 -9.57
N GLU A 19 7.68 -4.14 -8.64
CA GLU A 19 8.30 -3.32 -7.58
C GLU A 19 9.08 -2.13 -8.14
N ALA A 20 9.73 -2.31 -9.31
CA ALA A 20 10.48 -1.25 -10.00
C ALA A 20 9.60 -0.10 -10.52
N ASP A 21 8.31 -0.35 -10.74
CA ASP A 21 7.35 0.68 -11.20
C ASP A 21 6.71 1.44 -10.02
N ILE A 22 6.97 1.01 -8.77
CA ILE A 22 6.44 1.62 -7.55
C ILE A 22 7.53 2.50 -6.92
N ASN A 23 7.37 3.81 -7.07
CA ASN A 23 8.20 4.83 -6.42
C ASN A 23 7.35 5.69 -5.49
N GLY A 24 7.98 6.53 -4.67
CA GLY A 24 7.30 7.38 -3.70
C GLY A 24 6.23 8.31 -4.29
N ALA A 25 6.37 8.72 -5.55
CA ALA A 25 5.42 9.58 -6.25
C ALA A 25 4.36 8.80 -7.06
N THR A 26 4.46 7.47 -7.12
CA THR A 26 3.45 6.63 -7.79
C THR A 26 2.13 6.77 -7.05
N LYS A 27 1.05 7.06 -7.77
CA LYS A 27 -0.27 7.20 -7.15
C LYS A 27 -0.79 5.86 -6.66
N VAL A 28 -1.42 5.85 -5.50
CA VAL A 28 -2.04 4.63 -4.95
C VAL A 28 -3.12 4.12 -5.89
N SER A 29 -3.88 5.01 -6.54
CA SER A 29 -4.92 4.65 -7.52
C SER A 29 -4.38 3.99 -8.80
N ASP A 30 -3.12 4.25 -9.18
CA ASP A 30 -2.48 3.60 -10.32
C ASP A 30 -2.03 2.17 -9.99
N ILE A 31 -1.85 1.86 -8.70
CA ILE A 31 -1.44 0.55 -8.18
C ILE A 31 -2.66 -0.27 -7.79
N VAL A 32 -3.55 0.33 -7.00
CA VAL A 32 -4.61 -0.32 -6.26
C VAL A 32 -5.96 0.13 -6.81
N SER A 33 -6.75 -0.83 -7.28
CA SER A 33 -8.09 -0.53 -7.81
C SER A 33 -9.15 -0.33 -6.72
N SER A 34 -8.86 -0.64 -5.46
CA SER A 34 -9.82 -0.57 -4.35
C SER A 34 -9.13 -0.47 -3.00
N THR A 35 -9.40 0.63 -2.26
CA THR A 35 -8.86 0.91 -0.93
C THR A 35 -9.19 -0.18 0.08
N SER A 36 -10.42 -0.70 0.09
CA SER A 36 -10.83 -1.76 1.03
C SER A 36 -10.01 -3.04 0.87
N LYS A 37 -9.63 -3.40 -0.36
CA LYS A 37 -8.75 -4.56 -0.62
C LYS A 37 -7.33 -4.29 -0.12
N LEU A 38 -6.84 -3.07 -0.30
CA LEU A 38 -5.53 -2.67 0.17
C LEU A 38 -5.43 -2.82 1.69
N VAL A 39 -6.34 -2.17 2.44
CA VAL A 39 -6.38 -2.27 3.91
C VAL A 39 -6.39 -3.72 4.36
N ARG A 40 -7.24 -4.55 3.72
CA ARG A 40 -7.30 -5.96 4.05
C ARG A 40 -5.95 -6.66 3.88
N TYR A 41 -5.27 -6.47 2.77
CA TYR A 41 -3.96 -7.11 2.54
C TYR A 41 -2.88 -6.54 3.46
N LEU A 42 -2.89 -5.25 3.76
CA LEU A 42 -1.97 -4.66 4.72
C LEU A 42 -2.15 -5.30 6.11
N ASN A 43 -3.39 -5.44 6.56
CA ASN A 43 -3.69 -6.04 7.85
C ASN A 43 -3.40 -7.56 7.87
N ASP A 44 -3.80 -8.30 6.82
CA ASP A 44 -3.62 -9.76 6.73
C ASP A 44 -2.14 -10.17 6.54
N ASP A 45 -1.41 -9.52 5.61
CA ASP A 45 -0.04 -9.93 5.24
C ASP A 45 1.04 -9.17 6.03
N LEU A 46 0.82 -7.91 6.42
CA LEU A 46 1.80 -7.10 7.18
C LEU A 46 1.47 -6.96 8.66
N GLY A 47 0.34 -7.49 9.12
CA GLY A 47 -0.09 -7.43 10.51
C GLY A 47 -0.34 -6.01 11.01
N THR A 48 -0.77 -5.11 10.12
CA THR A 48 -1.14 -3.73 10.49
C THR A 48 -2.53 -3.67 11.10
N ASP A 49 -2.84 -2.55 11.77
CA ASP A 49 -4.18 -2.26 12.31
C ASP A 49 -4.70 -0.97 11.66
N LEU A 50 -4.85 -0.99 10.34
CA LEU A 50 -5.32 0.16 9.56
C LEU A 50 -6.82 0.04 9.27
N ALA A 51 -7.51 1.18 9.29
CA ALA A 51 -8.83 1.34 8.71
C ALA A 51 -8.74 2.03 7.34
N GLU A 52 -9.82 1.95 6.55
CA GLU A 52 -9.90 2.64 5.26
C GLU A 52 -9.72 4.15 5.41
N SER A 53 -10.17 4.72 6.52
CA SER A 53 -10.01 6.14 6.86
C SER A 53 -8.54 6.57 6.96
N ASP A 54 -7.67 5.71 7.49
CA ASP A 54 -6.26 6.04 7.73
C ASP A 54 -5.46 6.19 6.44
N ILE A 55 -5.93 5.54 5.37
CA ILE A 55 -5.30 5.57 4.05
C ILE A 55 -6.17 6.26 2.99
N GLN A 56 -7.34 6.80 3.35
CA GLN A 56 -8.22 7.46 2.36
C GLN A 56 -7.56 8.71 1.77
N ASP A 57 -6.75 9.41 2.57
CA ASP A 57 -6.03 10.62 2.19
C ASP A 57 -4.66 10.31 1.57
N ALA A 58 -4.29 9.03 1.45
CA ALA A 58 -3.04 8.60 0.84
C ALA A 58 -3.15 8.66 -0.69
N GLU A 59 -2.63 9.73 -1.29
CA GLU A 59 -2.61 9.89 -2.74
C GLU A 59 -1.46 9.12 -3.39
N THR A 60 -0.30 9.07 -2.72
CA THR A 60 0.93 8.46 -3.25
C THR A 60 1.39 7.26 -2.42
N PHE A 61 2.28 6.45 -3.00
CA PHE A 61 2.91 5.34 -2.28
C PHE A 61 3.65 5.81 -1.01
N ASP A 62 4.28 6.99 -1.03
CA ASP A 62 4.95 7.53 0.16
C ASP A 62 3.95 7.87 1.27
N ASP A 63 2.78 8.43 0.92
CA ASP A 63 1.70 8.69 1.88
C ASP A 63 1.14 7.39 2.46
N LEU A 64 0.94 6.38 1.60
CA LEU A 64 0.51 5.05 2.03
C LEU A 64 1.54 4.42 2.98
N PHE A 65 2.83 4.51 2.65
CA PHE A 65 3.90 3.96 3.47
C PHE A 65 3.99 4.67 4.83
N LYS A 66 3.76 5.98 4.88
CA LYS A 66 3.65 6.74 6.13
C LYS A 66 2.48 6.29 6.99
N ALA A 67 1.32 6.02 6.39
CA ALA A 67 0.15 5.53 7.13
C ALA A 67 0.39 4.14 7.72
N VAL A 68 1.17 3.30 7.03
CA VAL A 68 1.51 1.93 7.45
C VAL A 68 2.58 1.86 8.56
N LYS A 69 3.33 2.93 8.79
CA LYS A 69 4.50 2.98 9.68
C LYS A 69 4.17 3.50 11.07
#